data_AF-A0A355RDX8-F1
#
_entry.id   AF-A0A355RDX8-F1
#
_cell.length_a   1.000
_cell.length_b   1.000
_cell.length_c   1.000
_cell.angle_alpha   90.00
_cell.angle_beta   90.00
_cell.angle_gamma   90.00
#
_symmetry.space_group_name_H-M   'P 1'
#
loop_
_entity.id
_entity.type
_entity.pdbx_description
1 polymer ?
#
loop_
_entity_poly.entity_id
_entity_poly.type
_entity_poly.pdbx_seq_one_letter_code
_entity_poly.pdbx_strand_id
1 'polypeptide(L)'
;TPDMTPFEAGLAPFVNMEKGDFIGRTALLKKERQCCLFGLTCSTETPAAGARVFDSGTEVGRITAGIPSPTLGLGIGYVHFNAPGDWVGRTLAMRLPNGSLHDAQIVQPPFFDLDKKIVRGLDRSIPQRPAN
;
A
#
# COMPACT_ATOMS: atom_id res chain seq x y z
N THR A 1 4.18 18.38 -0.68
CA THR A 1 4.66 18.57 0.71
C THR A 1 5.41 17.32 1.12
N PRO A 2 6.53 17.42 1.87
CA PRO A 2 7.38 16.27 2.22
C PRO A 2 6.76 15.50 3.39
N ASP A 3 5.61 14.87 3.14
CA ASP A 3 4.74 14.33 4.21
C ASP A 3 5.10 12.91 4.65
N MET A 4 6.15 12.33 4.07
CA MET A 4 6.45 10.92 4.23
C MET A 4 7.94 10.64 4.00
N THR A 5 8.54 9.94 4.95
CA THR A 5 9.92 9.47 4.89
C THR A 5 10.02 8.19 4.05
N PRO A 6 11.22 7.85 3.53
CA PRO A 6 11.46 6.56 2.90
C PRO A 6 11.13 5.37 3.80
N PHE A 7 11.22 5.54 5.13
CA PHE A 7 10.91 4.48 6.07
C PHE A 7 9.40 4.23 6.19
N GLU A 8 8.61 5.28 6.33
CA GLU A 8 7.14 5.22 6.29
C GLU A 8 6.65 4.67 4.94
N ALA A 9 7.43 4.85 3.86
CA ALA A 9 7.19 4.30 2.53
C ALA A 9 7.55 2.83 2.33
N GLY A 10 8.17 2.17 3.33
CA GLY A 10 8.69 0.81 3.18
C GLY A 10 9.92 0.72 2.26
N LEU A 11 10.56 1.87 1.96
CA LEU A 11 11.75 1.98 1.12
C LEU A 11 13.06 1.91 1.92
N ALA A 12 12.99 1.56 3.21
CA ALA A 12 14.17 1.38 4.06
C ALA A 12 15.27 0.50 3.43
N PRO A 13 14.97 -0.63 2.73
CA PRO A 13 16.00 -1.45 2.09
C PRO A 13 16.83 -0.73 1.02
N PHE A 14 16.34 0.37 0.47
CA PHE A 14 17.03 1.16 -0.56
C PHE A 14 17.84 2.33 0.02
N VAL A 15 17.72 2.59 1.33
CA VAL A 15 18.44 3.67 2.01
C VAL A 15 19.72 3.12 2.64
N ASN A 16 20.85 3.28 1.94
CA ASN A 16 22.16 2.96 2.51
C ASN A 16 22.59 4.07 3.49
N MET A 17 22.39 3.83 4.79
CA MET A 17 22.79 4.74 5.88
C MET A 17 24.31 4.74 6.16
N GLU A 18 25.03 3.73 5.64
CA GLU A 18 26.46 3.48 5.87
C GLU A 18 27.36 4.09 4.80
N LYS A 19 26.80 4.54 3.66
CA LYS A 19 27.58 5.12 2.54
C LYS A 19 28.28 6.46 2.84
N GLY A 20 28.28 6.90 4.10
CA GLY A 20 28.69 8.24 4.50
C GLY A 20 27.57 9.27 4.33
N ASP A 21 27.94 10.51 4.04
CA ASP A 21 27.01 11.63 4.01
C ASP A 21 26.17 11.68 2.74
N PHE A 22 24.89 12.03 2.92
CA PHE A 22 23.95 12.31 1.83
C PHE A 22 22.85 13.26 2.31
N ILE A 23 22.20 13.94 1.37
CA ILE A 23 21.10 14.87 1.63
C ILE A 23 19.98 14.15 2.40
N GLY A 24 19.64 14.66 3.58
CA GLY A 24 18.58 14.08 4.43
C GLY A 24 19.06 13.02 5.44
N ARG A 25 20.33 12.60 5.43
CA ARG A 25 20.86 11.59 6.37
C ARG A 25 20.59 11.93 7.83
N THR A 26 20.99 13.13 8.26
CA THR A 26 20.82 13.58 9.66
C THR A 26 19.36 13.66 10.07
N ALA A 27 18.45 13.96 9.13
CA ALA A 27 17.01 13.95 9.40
C ALA A 27 16.50 12.52 9.58
N LEU A 28 16.94 11.58 8.73
CA LEU A 28 16.54 10.17 8.80
C LEU A 28 17.07 9.45 10.05
N LEU A 29 18.21 9.87 10.61
CA LEU A 29 18.71 9.32 11.87
C LEU A 29 17.74 9.51 13.05
N LYS A 30 16.85 10.51 12.98
CA LYS A 30 15.87 10.84 14.02
C LYS A 30 14.48 10.29 13.74
N LYS A 31 14.30 9.54 12.65
CA LYS A 31 13.00 9.06 12.19
C LYS A 31 12.82 7.59 12.50
N GLU A 32 11.58 7.23 12.82
CA GLU A 32 11.18 5.85 13.03
C GLU A 32 11.25 5.07 11.71
N ARG A 33 11.66 3.80 11.82
CA ARG A 33 11.89 2.92 10.65
C ARG A 33 10.67 2.10 10.23
N GLN A 34 9.51 2.37 10.81
CA GLN A 34 8.30 1.58 10.60
C GLN A 34 7.53 2.06 9.36
N CYS A 35 6.89 1.11 8.66
CA CYS A 35 6.14 1.35 7.43
C CYS A 35 4.70 1.76 7.75
N CYS A 36 4.21 2.78 7.05
CA CYS A 36 2.81 3.24 7.10
C CYS A 36 2.09 3.05 5.76
N LEU A 37 2.81 2.67 4.70
CA LEU A 37 2.26 2.46 3.37
C LEU A 37 2.03 0.97 3.08
N PHE A 38 0.80 0.61 2.73
CA PHE A 38 0.41 -0.77 2.43
C PHE A 38 -0.46 -0.85 1.18
N GLY A 39 -0.66 -2.07 0.68
CA GLY A 39 -1.63 -2.34 -0.36
C GLY A 39 -3.03 -2.45 0.21
N LEU A 40 -4.03 -2.11 -0.59
CA LEU A 40 -5.44 -2.27 -0.31
C LEU A 40 -6.12 -2.88 -1.55
N THR A 41 -7.04 -3.81 -1.32
CA THR A 41 -7.86 -4.44 -2.36
C THR A 41 -9.33 -4.32 -2.02
N CYS A 42 -10.17 -4.12 -3.02
CA CYS A 42 -11.60 -3.91 -2.88
C CYS A 42 -12.33 -4.59 -4.05
N SER A 43 -13.24 -5.52 -3.75
CA SER A 43 -13.96 -6.28 -4.78
C SER A 43 -15.12 -5.50 -5.40
N THR A 44 -15.64 -4.49 -4.71
CA THR A 44 -16.86 -3.78 -5.10
C THR A 44 -16.59 -2.49 -5.86
N GLU A 45 -15.42 -1.86 -5.66
CA GLU A 45 -15.10 -0.58 -6.28
C GLU A 45 -13.59 -0.31 -6.33
N THR A 46 -13.16 0.52 -7.28
CA THR A 46 -11.78 0.98 -7.41
C THR A 46 -11.44 2.02 -6.32
N PRO A 47 -10.36 1.82 -5.55
CA PRO A 47 -9.87 2.84 -4.61
C PRO A 47 -9.53 4.15 -5.33
N ALA A 48 -10.05 5.27 -4.83
CA ALA A 48 -9.78 6.59 -5.40
C ALA A 48 -8.79 7.37 -4.52
N ALA A 49 -7.87 8.12 -5.13
CA ALA A 49 -6.97 9.00 -4.38
C ALA A 49 -7.77 9.99 -3.52
N GLY A 50 -7.36 10.17 -2.26
CA GLY A 50 -8.07 11.00 -1.28
C GLY A 50 -9.24 10.31 -0.58
N ALA A 51 -9.61 9.08 -0.95
CA ALA A 51 -10.52 8.26 -0.16
C ALA A 51 -9.94 8.01 1.24
N ARG A 52 -10.82 7.88 2.23
CA ARG A 52 -10.46 7.73 3.64
C ARG A 52 -10.68 6.29 4.10
N VAL A 53 -9.81 5.78 4.96
CA VAL A 53 -9.89 4.42 5.49
C VAL A 53 -10.20 4.51 6.98
N PHE A 54 -11.19 3.73 7.41
CA PHE A 54 -11.72 3.72 8.76
C PHE A 54 -11.58 2.35 9.41
N ASP A 55 -11.19 2.35 10.68
CA ASP A 55 -11.22 1.21 11.58
C ASP A 55 -12.24 1.49 12.68
N SER A 56 -13.32 0.71 12.70
CA SER A 56 -14.38 0.83 13.72
C SER A 56 -14.91 2.28 13.88
N GLY A 57 -15.01 3.03 12.77
CA GLY A 57 -15.49 4.41 12.73
C GLY A 57 -14.41 5.49 12.91
N THR A 58 -13.18 5.12 13.26
CA THR A 58 -12.03 6.03 13.39
C THR A 58 -11.26 6.12 12.09
N GLU A 59 -10.97 7.33 11.59
CA GLU A 59 -10.14 7.51 10.38
C GLU A 59 -8.68 7.14 10.70
N VAL A 60 -8.18 6.08 10.07
CA VAL A 60 -6.83 5.54 10.31
C VAL A 60 -5.86 5.79 9.16
N GLY A 61 -6.35 6.18 7.99
CA GLY A 61 -5.49 6.44 6.85
C GLY A 61 -6.23 6.97 5.63
N ARG A 62 -5.48 7.16 4.55
CA ARG A 62 -5.99 7.68 3.28
C ARG A 62 -5.41 6.91 2.09
N ILE A 63 -6.20 6.79 1.04
CA ILE A 63 -5.76 6.22 -0.24
C ILE A 63 -4.90 7.24 -0.97
N THR A 64 -3.70 6.82 -1.39
CA THR A 64 -2.76 7.64 -2.14
C THR A 64 -2.94 7.47 -3.65
N ALA A 65 -3.14 6.24 -4.10
CA ALA A 65 -3.39 5.90 -5.49
C ALA A 65 -4.26 4.64 -5.57
N GLY A 66 -5.03 4.49 -6.65
CA GLY A 66 -5.74 3.26 -6.93
C GLY A 66 -6.15 3.14 -8.39
N ILE A 67 -6.40 1.91 -8.81
CA ILE A 67 -6.67 1.53 -10.19
C ILE A 67 -7.44 0.19 -10.22
N PRO A 68 -8.32 -0.06 -11.20
CA PRO A 68 -8.83 -1.41 -11.43
C PRO A 68 -7.68 -2.33 -11.86
N SER A 69 -7.59 -3.53 -11.28
CA SER A 69 -6.63 -4.56 -11.66
C SER A 69 -7.29 -5.59 -12.58
N PRO A 70 -6.98 -5.60 -13.89
CA PRO A 70 -7.56 -6.59 -14.80
C PRO A 70 -7.01 -8.01 -14.60
N THR A 71 -5.86 -8.13 -13.92
CA THR A 71 -5.26 -9.43 -13.55
C THR A 71 -5.96 -10.03 -12.33
N LEU A 72 -6.39 -9.21 -11.38
CA LEU A 72 -7.06 -9.67 -10.16
C LEU A 72 -8.59 -9.58 -10.23
N GLY A 73 -9.14 -8.87 -11.22
CA GLY A 73 -10.58 -8.67 -11.36
C GLY A 73 -11.20 -7.78 -10.27
N LEU A 74 -10.40 -6.96 -9.59
CA LEU A 74 -10.82 -6.14 -8.45
C LEU A 74 -10.07 -4.80 -8.42
N GLY A 75 -10.56 -3.85 -7.62
CA GLY A 75 -9.89 -2.58 -7.36
C GLY A 75 -8.68 -2.75 -6.46
N ILE A 76 -7.55 -2.16 -6.82
CA ILE A 76 -6.34 -2.13 -5.99
C ILE A 76 -5.90 -0.70 -5.73
N GLY A 77 -5.19 -0.48 -4.63
CA GLY A 77 -4.60 0.81 -4.33
C GLY A 77 -3.61 0.77 -3.19
N TYR A 78 -3.00 1.91 -2.93
CA TYR A 78 -2.11 2.11 -1.80
C TYR A 78 -2.80 2.95 -0.74
N VAL A 79 -2.65 2.53 0.52
CA VAL A 79 -3.11 3.27 1.69
C VAL A 79 -1.91 3.74 2.50
N HIS A 80 -1.93 5.00 2.91
CA HIS A 80 -1.02 5.55 3.89
C HIS A 80 -1.75 5.73 5.22
N PHE A 81 -1.35 4.96 6.23
CA PHE A 81 -1.89 5.06 7.59
C PHE A 81 -1.29 6.24 8.34
N ASN A 82 -2.04 6.73 9.33
CA ASN A 82 -1.65 7.84 10.19
C ASN A 82 -0.56 7.42 11.19
N ALA A 83 -0.47 6.13 11.49
CA ALA A 83 0.54 5.54 12.37
C ALA A 83 0.90 4.12 11.90
N PRO A 84 2.11 3.64 12.23
CA PRO A 84 2.47 2.24 12.06
C PRO A 84 1.52 1.31 12.85
N GLY A 85 1.39 0.07 12.39
CA GLY A 85 0.53 -0.91 13.04
C GLY A 85 0.49 -2.24 12.31
N ASP A 86 -0.15 -3.22 12.93
CA ASP A 86 -0.43 -4.51 12.32
C ASP A 86 -1.69 -4.40 11.45
N TRP A 87 -1.49 -3.93 10.22
CA TRP A 87 -2.60 -3.64 9.30
C TRP A 87 -2.91 -4.79 8.35
N VAL A 88 -1.92 -5.60 8.00
CA VAL A 88 -2.04 -6.63 6.96
C VAL A 88 -3.05 -7.70 7.36
N GLY A 89 -3.93 -8.08 6.44
CA GLY A 89 -4.98 -9.07 6.68
C GLY A 89 -6.23 -8.50 7.36
N ARG A 90 -6.23 -7.22 7.75
CA ARG A 90 -7.42 -6.55 8.30
C ARG A 90 -8.37 -6.12 7.18
N THR A 91 -9.66 -6.22 7.46
CA THR A 91 -10.74 -5.61 6.66
C THR A 91 -11.11 -4.28 7.27
N LEU A 92 -11.01 -3.20 6.49
CA LEU A 92 -11.28 -1.83 6.92
C LEU A 92 -12.31 -1.18 5.98
N ALA A 93 -13.04 -0.19 6.49
CA ALA A 93 -14.03 0.52 5.69
C ALA A 93 -13.36 1.65 4.89
N MET A 94 -13.44 1.59 3.57
CA MET A 94 -13.00 2.65 2.67
C MET A 94 -14.18 3.55 2.28
N ARG A 95 -14.07 4.85 2.56
CA ARG A 95 -15.02 5.87 2.10
C ARG A 95 -14.47 6.61 0.89
N LEU A 96 -15.15 6.48 -0.24
CA LEU A 96 -14.80 7.17 -1.47
C LEU A 96 -15.25 8.64 -1.45
N PRO A 97 -14.70 9.50 -2.34
CA PRO A 97 -15.09 10.91 -2.41
C PRO A 97 -16.59 11.15 -2.68
N ASN A 98 -17.29 10.19 -3.31
CA ASN A 98 -18.73 10.23 -3.53
C ASN A 98 -19.56 9.87 -2.28
N GLY A 99 -18.91 9.55 -1.15
CA GLY A 99 -19.56 9.20 0.11
C GLY A 99 -19.87 7.71 0.30
N SER A 100 -19.73 6.88 -0.74
CA SER A 100 -19.95 5.42 -0.63
C SER A 100 -18.90 4.76 0.26
N LEU A 101 -19.33 3.73 0.99
CA LEU A 101 -18.52 2.92 1.90
C LEU A 101 -18.37 1.51 1.35
N HIS A 102 -17.14 1.00 1.36
CA HIS A 102 -16.81 -0.33 0.86
C HIS A 102 -15.85 -1.03 1.81
N ASP A 103 -16.03 -2.33 1.99
CA ASP A 103 -15.07 -3.14 2.74
C ASP A 103 -13.85 -3.42 1.89
N ALA A 104 -12.67 -3.09 2.42
CA ALA A 104 -11.42 -3.23 1.73
C ALA A 104 -10.42 -4.04 2.57
N GLN A 105 -9.71 -4.96 1.93
CA GLN A 105 -8.71 -5.80 2.56
C GLN A 105 -7.34 -5.16 2.46
N ILE A 106 -6.64 -5.03 3.58
CA ILE A 106 -5.26 -4.56 3.60
C ILE A 106 -4.33 -5.73 3.31
N VAL A 107 -3.43 -5.54 2.35
CA VAL A 107 -2.51 -6.57 1.86
C VAL A 107 -1.08 -6.06 1.85
N GLN A 108 -0.13 -6.98 2.00
CA GLN A 108 1.27 -6.70 1.79
C GLN A 108 1.58 -6.65 0.29
N PRO A 109 2.15 -5.56 -0.26
CA PRO A 109 2.59 -5.54 -1.64
C PRO A 109 3.73 -6.56 -1.90
N PRO A 110 3.85 -7.11 -3.12
CA PRO A 110 3.05 -6.80 -4.31
C PRO A 110 1.66 -7.44 -4.30
N PHE A 111 0.70 -6.90 -5.06
CA PHE A 111 -0.68 -7.42 -5.12
C PHE A 111 -0.79 -8.81 -5.79
N PHE A 112 0.22 -9.20 -6.56
CA PHE A 112 0.31 -10.44 -7.29
C PHE A 112 1.78 -10.86 -7.35
N ASP A 113 2.06 -12.16 -7.47
CA ASP A 113 3.42 -12.72 -7.48
C ASP A 113 4.23 -12.32 -6.22
N LEU A 114 3.70 -12.63 -5.02
CA LEU A 114 4.31 -12.27 -3.73
C LEU A 114 5.76 -12.73 -3.61
N ASP A 115 6.06 -13.93 -4.09
CA ASP A 115 7.40 -14.53 -4.08
C ASP A 115 8.32 -14.01 -5.21
N LYS A 116 7.79 -13.14 -6.08
CA LYS A 116 8.49 -12.57 -7.24
C LYS A 116 9.03 -13.66 -8.18
N LYS A 117 8.31 -14.77 -8.31
CA LYS A 117 8.71 -15.93 -9.12
C LYS A 117 8.72 -15.60 -10.61
N ILE A 118 7.78 -14.79 -11.08
CA ILE A 118 7.66 -14.43 -12.49
C ILE A 118 8.81 -13.51 -12.88
N VAL A 119 9.01 -12.42 -12.14
CA VAL A 119 10.09 -11.45 -12.43
C VAL A 119 11.49 -12.04 -12.25
N ARG A 120 11.63 -13.14 -11.50
CA ARG A 120 12.87 -13.91 -11.36
C ARG A 120 13.03 -15.03 -12.39
N GLY A 121 12.04 -15.24 -13.27
CA GLY A 121 12.04 -16.29 -14.30
C GLY A 121 11.91 -17.70 -13.76
N LEU A 122 11.53 -17.87 -12.48
CA LEU A 122 11.27 -19.14 -11.82
C LEU A 122 9.91 -19.71 -12.23
N ASP A 123 8.94 -18.82 -12.46
CA ASP A 123 7.67 -19.14 -13.09
C ASP A 123 7.59 -18.40 -14.44
N ARG A 124 7.24 -19.13 -15.49
CA ARG A 124 7.09 -18.60 -16.86
C ARG A 124 5.68 -18.80 -17.41
N SER A 125 4.77 -19.31 -16.59
CA SER A 125 3.37 -19.44 -16.97
C SER A 125 2.75 -18.05 -17.14
N ILE A 126 1.88 -17.92 -18.14
CA ILE A 126 1.13 -16.67 -18.36
C ILE A 126 -0.02 -16.65 -17.35
N PRO A 127 -0.10 -15.63 -16.46
CA PRO A 127 -1.19 -15.52 -15.50
C PRO A 127 -2.54 -15.50 -16.21
N GLN A 128 -3.45 -16.37 -15.80
CA GLN A 128 -4.81 -16.37 -16.29
C GLN A 128 -5.58 -15.21 -15.65
N ARG A 129 -6.34 -14.48 -16.47
CA ARG A 129 -7.22 -13.41 -15.99
C ARG A 129 -8.58 -14.01 -15.63
N PRO A 130 -9.25 -13.51 -14.58
CA PRO A 130 -10.62 -13.91 -14.28
C PRO A 130 -11.51 -13.71 -15.52
N ALA A 131 -12.37 -14.68 -15.82
CA ALA A 131 -13.46 -14.47 -16.77
C ALA A 131 -14.49 -13.59 -16.07
N ASN A 132 -14.65 -12.36 -16.56
CA ASN A 132 -15.67 -11.43 -16.05
C ASN A 132 -17.07 -11.97 -16.30
#